data_AF-E9HNA8-F1
#
_entry.id   AF-E9HNA8-F1
#
_cell.length_a   1.000
_cell.length_b   1.000
_cell.length_c   1.000
_cell.angle_alpha   90.00
_cell.angle_beta   90.00
_cell.angle_gamma   90.00
#
_symmetry.space_group_name_H-M   'P 1'
#
loop_
_entity.id
_entity.type
_entity.pdbx_description
1 polymer ?
#
loop_
_entity_poly.entity_id
_entity_poly.type
_entity_poly.pdbx_seq_one_letter_code
_entity_poly.pdbx_strand_id
1 'polypeptide(L)' 'MTKDIYWTSGRYSQEGNKRWEWATTQPYQQLSYTNWNPTKPVQPDFNMPGYCMDISFFQTGHWFDGRCSSNMKFICESK' A
#
# COMPACT_ATOMS: atom_id res chain seq x y z
N MET A 1 -18.77 -7.01 12.89
CA MET A 1 -18.09 -7.39 11.64
C MET A 1 -16.69 -6.80 11.67
N THR A 2 -15.65 -7.63 11.62
CA THR A 2 -14.25 -7.18 11.60
C THR A 2 -13.89 -6.63 10.22
N LYS A 3 -13.16 -5.53 10.18
CA LYS A 3 -12.57 -5.01 8.94
C LYS A 3 -11.31 -5.82 8.63
N ASP A 4 -11.37 -6.64 7.59
CA ASP A 4 -10.22 -7.41 7.11
C ASP A 4 -9.39 -6.55 6.16
N ILE A 5 -8.62 -5.64 6.76
CA ILE A 5 -7.70 -4.73 6.07
C ILE A 5 -6.31 -4.95 6.66
N TYR A 6 -5.32 -5.09 5.79
CA TYR A 6 -3.96 -5.43 6.19
C TYR A 6 -2.95 -4.59 5.44
N TRP A 7 -1.94 -4.09 6.16
CA TRP A 7 -0.79 -3.50 5.50
C TRP A 7 -0.05 -4.53 4.64
N THR A 8 0.45 -4.04 3.51
CA THR A 8 1.36 -4.76 2.63
C THR A 8 2.76 -4.13 2.70
N SER A 9 3.70 -4.58 1.87
CA SER A 9 5.02 -3.94 1.76
C SER A 9 5.03 -2.68 0.89
N GLY A 10 3.91 -2.28 0.27
CA GLY A 10 3.88 -1.10 -0.59
C GLY A 10 3.94 0.22 0.20
N ARG A 11 4.72 1.18 -0.29
CA ARG A 11 4.76 2.55 0.24
C ARG A 11 5.07 3.57 -0.85
N TYR A 12 4.79 4.83 -0.59
CA TYR A 12 5.32 5.92 -1.40
C TYR A 12 6.79 6.20 -1.01
N SER A 13 7.66 6.46 -1.99
CA SER A 13 9.06 6.80 -1.74
C SER A 13 9.17 7.94 -0.73
N GLN A 14 9.94 7.74 0.34
CA GLN A 14 10.10 8.77 1.38
C GLN A 14 10.99 9.93 0.91
N GLU A 15 11.96 9.62 0.05
CA GLU A 15 12.90 10.58 -0.53
C GLU A 15 13.21 10.21 -1.98
N GLY A 16 13.68 11.18 -2.77
CA GLY A 16 14.20 10.96 -4.12
C GLY A 16 13.12 10.67 -5.17
N ASN A 17 12.81 9.40 -5.38
CA ASN A 17 12.21 8.86 -6.60
C ASN A 17 10.73 9.23 -6.88
N LYS A 18 10.00 9.76 -5.89
CA LYS A 18 8.60 10.21 -6.01
C LYS A 18 7.67 9.19 -6.69
N ARG A 19 7.68 7.93 -6.23
CA ARG A 19 6.85 6.84 -6.79
C ARG A 19 6.39 5.86 -5.72
N TRP A 20 5.44 4.99 -6.06
CA TRP A 20 5.14 3.81 -5.25
C TRP A 20 6.19 2.71 -5.45
N GLU A 21 6.59 2.09 -4.34
CA GLU A 21 7.64 1.08 -4.29
C GLU A 21 7.30 -0.07 -3.32
N TRP A 22 7.80 -1.26 -3.66
CA TRP A 22 7.82 -2.41 -2.76
C TRP A 22 8.96 -2.23 -1.75
N ALA A 23 8.61 -2.08 -0.48
CA ALA A 23 9.54 -1.90 0.62
C ALA A 23 10.04 -3.23 1.22
N THR A 24 10.08 -4.30 0.43
CA THR A 24 10.48 -5.65 0.88
C THR A 24 11.97 -5.71 1.20
N THR A 25 12.84 -5.28 0.29
CA THR A 25 14.30 -5.26 0.45
C THR A 25 14.89 -4.06 -0.28
N GLN A 26 15.91 -3.41 0.28
CA GLN A 26 16.63 -2.35 -0.42
C GLN A 26 17.56 -2.91 -1.51
N PRO A 27 17.70 -2.24 -2.67
CA PRO A 27 17.00 -1.01 -3.07
C PRO A 27 15.52 -1.26 -3.37
N TYR A 28 14.64 -0.38 -2.88
CA TYR A 28 13.21 -0.54 -3.05
C TYR A 28 12.80 -0.46 -4.52
N GLN A 29 12.01 -1.44 -4.95
CA GLN A 29 11.63 -1.62 -6.34
C GLN A 29 10.36 -0.86 -6.65
N GLN A 30 10.29 -0.21 -7.82
CA GLN A 30 9.03 0.35 -8.31
C GLN A 30 7.97 -0.75 -8.46
N LEU A 31 6.70 -0.41 -8.18
CA LEU A 31 5.60 -1.33 -8.47
C LEU A 31 5.58 -1.69 -9.97
N SER A 32 5.70 -2.98 -10.28
CA SER A 32 5.55 -3.54 -11.63
C SER A 32 4.12 -3.99 -11.94
N TYR A 33 3.33 -4.26 -10.89
CA TYR A 33 1.92 -4.59 -10.96
C TYR A 33 1.15 -3.68 -9.99
N THR A 34 -0.07 -3.30 -10.37
CA THR A 34 -0.96 -2.53 -9.49
C THR A 34 -2.37 -3.11 -9.48
N ASN A 35 -3.00 -3.11 -8.30
CA ASN A 35 -4.41 -3.46 -8.11
C ASN A 35 -5.15 -2.42 -7.27
N TRP A 36 -4.82 -1.14 -7.46
CA TRP A 36 -5.47 -0.02 -6.77
C TRP A 36 -6.98 -0.02 -6.98
N ASN A 37 -7.74 0.42 -5.98
CA ASN A 37 -9.18 0.55 -6.10
C ASN A 37 -9.56 1.52 -7.25
N PRO A 38 -10.27 1.04 -8.28
CA PRO A 38 -10.65 1.88 -9.43
C PRO A 38 -11.96 2.63 -9.21
N THR A 39 -12.68 2.36 -8.12
CA THR A 39 -13.98 2.97 -7.80
C THR A 39 -13.82 4.09 -6.78
N LYS A 40 -14.82 4.96 -6.55
CA LYS A 40 -14.64 6.08 -5.61
C LYS A 40 -14.47 5.59 -4.14
N PRO A 41 -13.44 6.06 -3.41
CA PRO A 41 -12.34 6.92 -3.87
C PRO A 41 -11.36 6.15 -4.75
N VAL A 42 -11.03 6.70 -5.93
CA VAL A 42 -10.04 6.10 -6.84
C VAL A 42 -8.68 6.20 -6.16
N GLN A 43 -7.92 5.11 -6.15
CA GLN A 43 -6.64 5.03 -5.45
C GLN A 43 -5.48 4.91 -6.45
N PRO A 44 -4.24 5.29 -6.05
CA PRO A 44 -3.93 5.98 -4.79
C PRO A 44 -4.30 7.46 -4.88
N ASP A 45 -4.94 8.02 -3.85
CA ASP A 45 -5.29 9.45 -3.80
C ASP A 45 -4.27 10.30 -3.05
N PHE A 46 -3.34 9.71 -2.29
CA PHE A 46 -2.18 10.41 -1.72
C PHE A 46 -0.85 9.85 -2.24
N ASN A 47 -0.27 10.56 -3.21
CA ASN A 47 1.04 10.27 -3.78
C ASN A 47 2.14 11.10 -3.10
N MET A 48 2.40 10.85 -1.81
CA MET A 48 3.38 11.63 -1.03
C MET A 48 4.05 10.81 0.09
N PRO A 49 5.23 11.22 0.60
CA PRO A 49 5.90 10.57 1.73
C PRO A 49 4.98 10.41 2.96
N GLY A 50 5.20 9.35 3.73
CA GLY A 50 4.36 8.98 4.88
C GLY A 50 3.09 8.17 4.56
N TYR A 51 2.83 7.83 3.29
CA TYR A 51 1.72 6.97 2.88
C TYR A 51 2.18 5.56 2.48
N CYS A 52 1.38 4.59 2.89
CA CYS A 52 1.60 3.14 2.77
C CYS A 52 0.39 2.49 2.11
N MET A 53 0.59 1.27 1.59
CA MET A 53 -0.43 0.53 0.85
C MET A 53 -1.03 -0.58 1.69
N ASP A 54 -2.36 -0.57 1.82
CA ASP A 54 -3.14 -1.65 2.41
C ASP A 54 -3.98 -2.39 1.38
N ILE A 55 -4.40 -3.60 1.75
CA ILE A 55 -5.34 -4.41 0.99
C ILE A 55 -6.60 -4.64 1.81
N SER A 56 -7.77 -4.43 1.19
CA SER A 56 -9.09 -4.62 1.80
C SER A 56 -9.76 -5.88 1.26
N PHE A 57 -9.81 -6.93 2.08
CA PHE A 57 -10.55 -8.17 1.79
C PHE A 57 -12.04 -8.06 2.08
N PHE A 58 -12.47 -6.96 2.69
CA PHE A 58 -13.89 -6.68 2.91
C PHE A 58 -14.65 -6.40 1.61
N GLN A 59 -13.96 -5.93 0.56
CA GLN A 59 -14.61 -5.53 -0.70
C GLN A 59 -14.21 -6.44 -1.86
N THR A 60 -12.95 -6.33 -2.31
CA THR A 60 -12.52 -6.82 -3.63
C THR A 60 -11.05 -7.28 -3.65
N GLY A 61 -10.30 -7.09 -2.56
CA GLY A 61 -8.84 -7.25 -2.58
C GLY A 61 -8.10 -6.14 -3.32
N HIS A 62 -8.77 -5.03 -3.63
CA HIS A 62 -8.12 -3.83 -4.15
C HIS A 62 -7.30 -3.12 -3.07
N TRP A 63 -6.32 -2.36 -3.55
CA TRP A 63 -5.41 -1.62 -2.71
C TRP A 63 -5.88 -0.20 -2.45
N PHE A 64 -5.57 0.29 -1.26
CA PHE A 64 -5.80 1.65 -0.81
C PHE A 64 -4.51 2.21 -0.23
N ASP A 65 -4.41 3.53 -0.20
CA ASP A 65 -3.35 4.21 0.51
C ASP A 65 -3.83 4.83 1.82
N GLY A 66 -2.96 4.78 2.82
CA GLY A 66 -3.24 5.31 4.14
C GLY A 66 -1.97 5.77 4.84
N ARG A 67 -2.11 6.55 5.91
CA ARG A 67 -0.96 7.00 6.70
C ARG A 67 -0.26 5.81 7.32
N CYS A 68 1.04 5.65 7.03
CA CYS A 68 1.87 4.56 7.54
C CYS A 68 1.87 4.45 9.07
N SER A 69 1.58 5.54 9.79
CA SER A 69 1.51 5.57 11.25
C SER A 69 0.23 4.94 11.82
N SER A 70 -0.70 4.49 10.98
CA SER A 70 -1.94 3.85 11.44
C SER A 70 -1.65 2.43 11.92
N ASN A 71 -2.12 2.12 13.13
CA ASN A 71 -1.97 0.79 13.72
C ASN A 71 -2.95 -0.19 13.06
N MET A 72 -2.43 -1.12 12.26
CA MET A 72 -3.20 -2.16 11.59
C MET A 72 -2.40 -3.45 11.50
N LYS A 73 -3.11 -4.57 11.36
CA LYS A 73 -2.47 -5.85 11.05
C LYS A 73 -1.75 -5.77 9.70
N PHE A 74 -0.78 -6.64 9.48
CA PHE A 74 0.01 -6.65 8.26
C PHE A 74 0.25 -8.08 7.79
N ILE A 75 0.58 -8.22 6.50
CA ILE A 75 0.93 -9.48 5.87
C ILE A 75 2.44 -9.52 5.69
N CYS A 76 3.06 -10.61 6.14
CA CYS A 76 4.45 -10.93 5.84
C CYS A 76 4.53 -11.87 4.64
N GLU A 77 5.63 -11.76 3.90
CA GLU A 77 5.99 -12.69 2.83
C GLU A 77 7.44 -13.13 3.06
N SER A 78 7.72 -14.41 2.84
CA SER A 78 9.08 -14.96 2.74
C SER A 78 9.15 -15.88 1.53
N LYS A 79 10.35 -16.11 1.02
CA LYS A 79 10.59 -17.16 0.01
C LYS A 79 10.59 -18.54 0.64
#